data_AF-A0A2S9JIV7-F1
#
_entry.id   AF-A0A2S9JIV7-F1
#
_cell.length_a   1.000
_cell.length_b   1.000
_cell.length_c   1.000
_cell.angle_alpha   90.00
_cell.angle_beta   90.00
_cell.angle_gamma   90.00
#
_symmetry.space_group_name_H-M   'P 1'
#
loop_
_entity.id
_entity.type
_entity.pdbx_description
1 polymer ?
#
loop_
_entity_poly.entity_id
_entity_poly.type
_entity_poly.pdbx_seq_one_letter_code
_entity_poly.pdbx_strand_id
1 'polypeptide(L)'
;MYKAFFSDLGILTTLIDAPKPKNKEYTFAKRIVLDCLVDVKKYPHIQIGYDSQSQRITKFRLEFVPVDLQPTGMEELHIVLGGWIEDGWEYVRNHGQITRLDIAMDFPNLYMESFLLLPAQGISSRTWSFDGRLQTVTLGKKSGNQTLIYDRGEKRKSKGQPFLGKVGVRVERRITKLGNSPVSKIASFKNPFATITLLEKIPPLPPVEATSKPAKEHWQLFCDSVRVRQLTNALAVISDERRTIYRKHLKQHAAPWWNPDAIWTHWPVMLEEMIFTGKLPLM
;
A
#
# COMPACT_ATOMS: atom_id res chain seq x y z
N MET A 1 -10.37 -24.83 -20.54
CA MET A 1 -9.59 -26.07 -20.55
C MET A 1 -8.99 -26.26 -19.15
N TYR A 2 -9.77 -26.69 -18.15
CA TYR A 2 -9.29 -27.02 -16.77
C TYR A 2 -10.26 -27.97 -16.01
N LYS A 3 -11.08 -28.76 -16.72
CA LYS A 3 -12.19 -29.54 -16.12
C LYS A 3 -11.69 -30.64 -15.17
N ALA A 4 -10.51 -31.20 -15.42
CA ALA A 4 -9.96 -32.36 -14.69
C ALA A 4 -9.24 -32.00 -13.37
N PHE A 5 -8.73 -30.77 -13.25
CA PHE A 5 -7.91 -30.39 -12.09
C PHE A 5 -8.74 -30.22 -10.81
N PHE A 6 -10.02 -29.84 -10.93
CA PHE A 6 -10.83 -29.39 -9.79
C PHE A 6 -11.73 -30.46 -9.15
N SER A 7 -11.84 -31.64 -9.76
CA SER A 7 -12.39 -32.81 -9.06
C SER A 7 -11.50 -33.25 -7.89
N ASP A 8 -10.22 -32.85 -7.88
CA ASP A 8 -9.19 -33.35 -6.95
C ASP A 8 -8.51 -32.28 -6.10
N LEU A 9 -9.10 -31.09 -5.98
CA LEU A 9 -8.58 -30.03 -5.10
C LEU A 9 -8.43 -30.45 -3.63
N GLY A 10 -9.17 -31.47 -3.19
CA GLY A 10 -9.05 -32.03 -1.85
C GLY A 10 -7.81 -32.90 -1.67
N ILE A 11 -7.17 -33.34 -2.76
CA ILE A 11 -6.04 -34.28 -2.77
C ILE A 11 -4.70 -33.56 -2.94
N LEU A 12 -4.70 -32.32 -3.45
CA LEU A 12 -3.47 -31.55 -3.61
C LEU A 12 -2.89 -31.18 -2.24
N THR A 13 -1.80 -31.87 -1.87
CA THR A 13 -1.02 -31.64 -0.64
C THR A 13 -0.50 -30.20 -0.52
N THR A 14 -0.44 -29.47 -1.64
CA THR A 14 -0.02 -28.07 -1.72
C THR A 14 -1.14 -27.07 -1.39
N LEU A 15 -2.33 -27.53 -0.99
CA LEU A 15 -3.46 -26.66 -0.67
C LEU A 15 -4.03 -26.93 0.72
N ILE A 16 -4.29 -25.85 1.46
CA ILE A 16 -5.05 -25.91 2.73
C ILE A 16 -6.27 -24.98 2.67
N ASP A 17 -7.28 -25.28 3.49
CA ASP A 17 -8.50 -24.48 3.54
C ASP A 17 -8.26 -23.05 4.02
N ALA A 18 -8.96 -22.11 3.40
CA ALA A 18 -9.02 -20.72 3.82
C ALA A 18 -10.47 -20.33 4.13
N PRO A 19 -10.69 -19.24 4.91
CA PRO A 19 -12.04 -18.74 5.17
C PRO A 19 -12.81 -18.50 3.86
N LYS A 20 -14.08 -18.89 3.84
CA LYS A 20 -14.95 -18.76 2.66
C LYS A 20 -14.90 -17.33 2.08
N PRO A 21 -14.82 -17.18 0.73
CA PRO A 21 -14.83 -15.87 0.10
C PRO A 21 -16.04 -15.04 0.52
N LYS A 22 -15.82 -13.74 0.78
CA LYS A 22 -16.91 -12.79 1.03
C LYS A 22 -17.62 -12.35 -0.26
N ASN A 23 -16.92 -12.40 -1.38
CA ASN A 23 -17.49 -12.08 -2.69
C ASN A 23 -18.16 -13.34 -3.26
N LYS A 24 -19.46 -13.24 -3.56
CA LYS A 24 -20.30 -14.34 -4.09
C LYS A 24 -19.82 -14.88 -5.44
N GLU A 25 -18.99 -14.13 -6.16
CA GLU A 25 -18.38 -14.58 -7.42
C GLU A 25 -17.34 -15.68 -7.24
N TYR A 26 -16.88 -15.94 -6.01
CA TYR A 26 -15.93 -16.99 -5.69
C TYR A 26 -16.62 -18.06 -4.84
N THR A 27 -16.49 -19.32 -5.25
CA THR A 27 -17.15 -20.47 -4.63
C THR A 27 -16.38 -20.95 -3.40
N PHE A 28 -15.05 -20.97 -3.47
CA PHE A 28 -14.19 -21.39 -2.36
C PHE A 28 -12.85 -20.63 -2.36
N ALA A 29 -12.11 -20.76 -1.26
CA ALA A 29 -10.79 -20.18 -1.07
C ALA A 29 -9.83 -21.21 -0.46
N LYS A 30 -8.57 -21.15 -0.87
CA LYS A 30 -7.49 -22.00 -0.36
C LYS A 30 -6.23 -21.16 -0.13
N ARG A 31 -5.26 -21.72 0.58
CA ARG A 31 -3.88 -21.21 0.63
C ARG A 31 -2.95 -22.19 -0.04
N ILE A 32 -2.00 -21.65 -0.79
CA ILE A 32 -0.93 -22.41 -1.43
C ILE A 32 0.17 -22.64 -0.39
N VAL A 33 0.42 -23.89 -0.05
CA VAL A 33 1.53 -24.29 0.82
C VAL A 33 2.82 -24.13 0.01
N LEU A 34 3.74 -23.36 0.54
CA LEU A 34 5.10 -23.19 0.03
C LEU A 34 6.05 -23.67 1.13
N ASP A 35 6.95 -24.57 0.80
CA ASP A 35 7.84 -25.23 1.77
C ASP A 35 8.83 -24.22 2.38
N CYS A 36 9.21 -23.18 1.64
CA CYS A 36 10.05 -22.10 2.15
C CYS A 36 9.37 -21.22 3.22
N LEU A 37 8.07 -21.35 3.44
CA LEU A 37 7.31 -20.54 4.38
C LEU A 37 6.88 -21.33 5.61
N VAL A 38 7.19 -20.81 6.80
CA VAL A 38 6.79 -21.42 8.07
C VAL A 38 5.45 -20.86 8.59
N ASP A 39 5.14 -19.59 8.29
CA ASP A 39 3.91 -18.95 8.75
C ASP A 39 2.80 -19.07 7.70
N VAL A 40 1.79 -19.88 8.02
CA VAL A 40 0.58 -20.08 7.22
C VAL A 40 -0.11 -18.77 6.81
N LYS A 41 0.02 -17.69 7.60
CA LYS A 41 -0.58 -16.39 7.26
C LYS A 41 0.08 -15.75 6.02
N LYS A 42 1.32 -16.12 5.71
CA LYS A 42 2.10 -15.63 4.58
C LYS A 42 1.87 -16.43 3.29
N TYR A 43 1.27 -17.61 3.40
CA TYR A 43 0.97 -18.43 2.23
C TYR A 43 0.11 -17.65 1.22
N PRO A 44 0.42 -17.72 -0.08
CA PRO A 44 -0.43 -17.16 -1.12
C PRO A 44 -1.86 -17.65 -0.97
N HIS A 45 -2.80 -16.73 -1.10
CA HIS A 45 -4.22 -17.00 -0.97
C HIS A 45 -4.86 -17.01 -2.36
N ILE A 46 -5.63 -18.05 -2.65
CA ILE A 46 -6.39 -18.16 -3.89
C ILE A 46 -7.89 -18.15 -3.63
N GLN A 47 -8.62 -17.50 -4.53
CA GLN A 47 -10.08 -17.52 -4.58
C GLN A 47 -10.51 -17.96 -5.97
N ILE A 48 -11.44 -18.91 -6.04
CA ILE A 48 -11.84 -19.53 -7.30
C ILE A 48 -13.35 -19.44 -7.47
N GLY A 49 -13.77 -18.86 -8.59
CA GLY A 49 -15.15 -18.90 -9.08
C GLY A 49 -15.33 -20.15 -9.93
N TYR A 50 -16.31 -20.97 -9.59
CA TYR A 50 -16.58 -22.25 -10.25
C TYR A 50 -18.04 -22.34 -10.68
N ASP A 51 -18.27 -22.63 -11.95
CA ASP A 51 -19.60 -22.93 -12.47
C ASP A 51 -19.83 -24.45 -12.43
N SER A 52 -20.76 -24.87 -11.57
CA SER A 52 -21.10 -26.28 -11.37
C SER A 52 -21.82 -26.91 -12.57
N GLN A 53 -22.46 -26.14 -13.44
CA GLN A 53 -23.12 -26.70 -14.62
C GLN A 53 -22.10 -27.05 -15.71
N SER A 54 -21.22 -26.11 -16.04
CA SER A 54 -20.17 -26.35 -17.04
C SER A 54 -18.96 -27.11 -16.48
N GLN A 55 -18.84 -27.20 -15.15
CA GLN A 55 -17.68 -27.72 -14.42
C GLN A 55 -16.40 -26.97 -14.81
N ARG A 56 -16.48 -25.63 -14.91
CA ARG A 56 -15.37 -24.77 -15.34
C ARG A 56 -15.07 -23.70 -14.30
N ILE A 57 -13.79 -23.37 -14.17
CA ILE A 57 -13.36 -22.14 -13.49
C ILE A 57 -13.82 -20.96 -14.33
N THR A 58 -14.53 -20.04 -13.68
CA THR A 58 -14.95 -18.77 -14.28
C THR A 58 -14.06 -17.62 -13.84
N LYS A 59 -13.47 -17.71 -12.64
CA LYS A 59 -12.56 -16.70 -12.07
C LYS A 59 -11.46 -17.36 -11.24
N PHE A 60 -10.25 -16.85 -11.36
CA PHE A 60 -9.12 -17.21 -10.52
C PHE A 60 -8.49 -15.92 -9.98
N ARG A 61 -8.33 -15.84 -8.66
CA ARG A 61 -7.70 -14.70 -8.01
C ARG A 61 -6.60 -15.18 -7.09
N LEU A 62 -5.42 -14.60 -7.26
CA LEU A 62 -4.23 -14.83 -6.44
C LEU A 62 -3.92 -13.57 -5.64
N GLU A 63 -3.75 -13.73 -4.33
CA GLU A 63 -3.37 -12.67 -3.39
C GLU A 63 -2.15 -13.11 -2.59
N PHE A 64 -1.08 -12.31 -2.59
CA PHE A 64 0.11 -12.59 -1.79
C PHE A 64 0.89 -11.29 -1.51
N VAL A 65 1.89 -11.39 -0.64
CA VAL A 65 2.80 -10.29 -0.30
C VAL A 65 4.19 -10.68 -0.80
N PRO A 66 4.69 -10.10 -1.92
CA PRO A 66 5.94 -10.55 -2.55
C PRO A 66 7.15 -10.55 -1.60
N VAL A 67 7.27 -9.54 -0.73
CA VAL A 67 8.36 -9.46 0.26
C VAL A 67 8.30 -10.57 1.32
N ASP A 68 7.14 -11.19 1.55
CA ASP A 68 7.05 -12.33 2.45
C ASP A 68 7.47 -13.64 1.75
N LEU A 69 7.37 -13.72 0.42
CA LEU A 69 7.76 -14.89 -0.37
C LEU A 69 9.26 -14.95 -0.62
N GLN A 70 9.91 -13.79 -0.82
CA GLN A 70 11.30 -13.71 -1.27
C GLN A 70 11.49 -14.40 -2.66
N PRO A 71 12.69 -14.37 -3.27
CA PRO A 71 12.93 -15.04 -4.54
C PRO A 71 12.55 -16.53 -4.53
N THR A 72 12.97 -17.28 -3.50
CA THR A 72 12.67 -18.72 -3.37
C THR A 72 11.16 -19.01 -3.33
N GLY A 73 10.37 -18.25 -2.56
CA GLY A 73 8.92 -18.46 -2.52
C GLY A 73 8.22 -18.07 -3.81
N MET A 74 8.80 -17.17 -4.61
CA MET A 74 8.30 -16.87 -5.96
C MET A 74 8.58 -18.00 -6.96
N GLU A 75 9.74 -18.65 -6.84
CA GLU A 75 10.09 -19.85 -7.62
C GLU A 75 9.16 -21.03 -7.27
N GLU A 76 8.97 -21.31 -5.97
CA GLU A 76 8.02 -22.35 -5.52
C GLU A 76 6.59 -22.05 -5.95
N LEU A 77 6.15 -20.79 -5.84
CA LEU A 77 4.83 -20.38 -6.32
C LEU A 77 4.70 -20.62 -7.82
N HIS A 78 5.74 -20.33 -8.62
CA HIS A 78 5.73 -20.63 -10.05
C HIS A 78 5.61 -22.14 -10.34
N ILE A 79 6.38 -22.98 -9.64
CA ILE A 79 6.31 -24.45 -9.76
C ILE A 79 4.89 -24.94 -9.46
N VAL A 80 4.32 -24.51 -8.32
CA VAL A 80 2.99 -24.94 -7.90
C VAL A 80 1.93 -24.47 -8.90
N LEU A 81 2.01 -23.22 -9.37
CA LEU A 81 1.10 -22.72 -10.41
C LEU A 81 1.28 -23.45 -11.74
N GLY A 82 2.50 -23.86 -12.10
CA GLY A 82 2.81 -24.61 -13.33
C GLY A 82 2.14 -25.97 -13.38
N GLY A 83 1.83 -26.57 -12.23
CA GLY A 83 1.00 -27.78 -12.15
C GLY A 83 -0.48 -27.53 -12.45
N TRP A 84 -0.94 -26.27 -12.44
CA TRP A 84 -2.37 -25.92 -12.46
C TRP A 84 -2.76 -25.13 -13.72
N ILE A 85 -1.84 -24.28 -14.18
CA ILE A 85 -1.99 -23.33 -15.27
C ILE A 85 -0.74 -23.48 -16.13
N GLU A 86 -0.91 -23.55 -17.46
CA GLU A 86 0.20 -23.56 -18.41
C GLU A 86 1.17 -22.42 -18.11
N ASP A 87 2.48 -22.69 -18.13
CA ASP A 87 3.57 -21.74 -17.80
C ASP A 87 3.53 -21.10 -16.39
N GLY A 88 2.65 -21.55 -15.50
CA GLY A 88 2.61 -21.16 -14.09
C GLY A 88 2.52 -19.65 -13.86
N TRP A 89 3.50 -19.08 -13.14
CA TRP A 89 3.57 -17.63 -12.88
C TRP A 89 3.68 -16.79 -14.16
N GLU A 90 4.31 -17.31 -15.22
CA GLU A 90 4.48 -16.58 -16.48
C GLU A 90 3.12 -16.28 -17.13
N TYR A 91 2.20 -17.24 -17.07
CA TYR A 91 0.83 -17.03 -17.52
C TYR A 91 0.12 -15.95 -16.71
N VAL A 92 0.29 -15.95 -15.38
CA VAL A 92 -0.28 -14.90 -14.52
C VAL A 92 0.30 -13.53 -14.88
N ARG A 93 1.59 -13.44 -15.23
CA ARG A 93 2.21 -12.19 -15.66
C ARG A 93 1.66 -11.67 -17.00
N ASN A 94 1.46 -12.57 -17.95
CA ASN A 94 1.05 -12.21 -19.31
C ASN A 94 -0.46 -12.00 -19.46
N HIS A 95 -1.27 -12.73 -18.69
CA HIS A 95 -2.73 -12.71 -18.82
C HIS A 95 -3.45 -12.19 -17.58
N GLY A 96 -2.79 -12.15 -16.43
CA GLY A 96 -3.37 -11.70 -15.18
C GLY A 96 -3.62 -10.19 -15.14
N GLN A 97 -4.60 -9.80 -14.34
CA GLN A 97 -4.97 -8.41 -14.10
C GLN A 97 -4.79 -8.05 -12.63
N ILE A 98 -4.24 -6.87 -12.38
CA ILE A 98 -4.04 -6.38 -11.02
C ILE A 98 -5.35 -5.79 -10.52
N THR A 99 -6.02 -6.49 -9.61
CA THR A 99 -7.27 -6.02 -8.99
C THR A 99 -7.02 -5.11 -7.77
N ARG A 100 -5.89 -5.32 -7.10
CA ARG A 100 -5.42 -4.53 -5.96
C ARG A 100 -3.90 -4.53 -5.93
N LEU A 101 -3.32 -3.39 -5.59
CA LEU A 101 -1.90 -3.23 -5.35
C LEU A 101 -1.68 -2.36 -4.11
N ASP A 102 -0.95 -2.90 -3.14
CA ASP A 102 -0.55 -2.17 -1.94
C ASP A 102 0.96 -1.93 -2.01
N ILE A 103 1.37 -0.66 -2.07
CA ILE A 103 2.78 -0.26 -2.17
C ILE A 103 3.15 0.52 -0.92
N ALA A 104 4.31 0.24 -0.33
CA ALA A 104 4.75 0.89 0.90
C ALA A 104 6.15 1.47 0.78
N MET A 105 6.36 2.64 1.35
CA MET A 105 7.66 3.25 1.62
C MET A 105 7.88 3.25 3.14
N ASP A 106 9.00 2.68 3.57
CA ASP A 106 9.40 2.60 4.98
C ASP A 106 10.46 3.65 5.30
N PHE A 107 10.23 4.45 6.33
CA PHE A 107 11.15 5.47 6.82
C PHE A 107 11.64 5.07 8.21
N PRO A 108 12.78 4.37 8.31
CA PRO A 108 13.32 3.96 9.60
C PRO A 108 13.70 5.19 10.43
N ASN A 109 13.52 5.10 11.75
CA ASN A 109 13.84 6.17 12.71
C ASN A 109 13.05 7.48 12.52
N LEU A 110 12.01 7.48 11.68
CA LEU A 110 11.05 8.58 11.59
C LEU A 110 9.87 8.31 12.52
N TYR A 111 9.42 9.33 13.24
CA TYR A 111 8.24 9.26 14.11
C TYR A 111 7.07 10.05 13.51
N MET A 112 5.84 9.70 13.89
CA MET A 112 4.62 10.35 13.37
C MET A 112 4.55 11.84 13.72
N GLU A 113 5.21 12.26 14.80
CA GLU A 113 5.32 13.64 15.28
C GLU A 113 6.41 14.44 14.58
N SER A 114 7.34 13.78 13.88
CA SER A 114 8.50 14.42 13.23
C SER A 114 8.15 15.09 11.91
N PHE A 115 6.89 15.05 11.48
CA PHE A 115 6.46 15.68 10.24
C PHE A 115 5.00 16.15 10.29
N LEU A 116 4.67 17.06 9.39
CA LEU A 116 3.33 17.52 9.11
C LEU A 116 2.88 16.97 7.75
N LEU A 117 1.65 16.48 7.71
CA LEU A 117 1.03 16.05 6.46
C LEU A 117 0.27 17.21 5.83
N LEU A 118 0.63 17.58 4.61
CA LEU A 118 -0.16 18.46 3.74
C LEU A 118 -0.85 17.62 2.67
N PRO A 119 -2.06 17.09 2.93
CA PRO A 119 -2.67 16.15 2.00
C PRO A 119 -3.33 16.91 0.85
N ALA A 120 -3.26 16.35 -0.36
CA ALA A 120 -4.03 16.81 -1.51
C ALA A 120 -5.53 16.45 -1.40
N GLN A 121 -5.85 15.43 -0.59
CA GLN A 121 -7.21 14.93 -0.35
C GLN A 121 -7.59 15.11 1.12
N GLY A 122 -8.89 15.06 1.43
CA GLY A 122 -9.36 15.09 2.81
C GLY A 122 -8.85 13.90 3.65
N ILE A 123 -8.49 14.17 4.91
CA ILE A 123 -8.19 13.11 5.88
C ILE A 123 -9.50 12.42 6.26
N SER A 124 -9.54 11.10 6.06
CA SER A 124 -10.73 10.30 6.33
C SER A 124 -10.78 9.80 7.76
N SER A 125 -9.63 9.46 8.35
CA SER A 125 -9.55 9.13 9.77
C SER A 125 -8.16 9.37 10.35
N ARG A 126 -8.11 9.53 11.66
CA ARG A 126 -6.89 9.52 12.47
C ARG A 126 -7.10 8.54 13.63
N THR A 127 -6.05 7.80 13.95
CA THR A 127 -6.01 6.92 15.12
C THR A 127 -4.92 7.44 16.04
N TRP A 128 -5.26 7.57 17.31
CA TRP A 128 -4.38 8.04 18.37
C TRP A 128 -4.17 6.93 19.38
N SER A 129 -2.99 6.87 19.97
CA SER A 129 -2.72 6.02 21.13
C SER A 129 -3.42 6.57 22.38
N PHE A 130 -3.39 5.77 23.45
CA PHE A 130 -3.97 6.16 24.74
C PHE A 130 -3.30 7.40 25.36
N ASP A 131 -1.99 7.60 25.12
CA ASP A 131 -1.23 8.78 25.57
C ASP A 131 -1.37 9.99 24.60
N GLY A 132 -2.28 9.92 23.63
CA GLY A 132 -2.58 11.03 22.73
C GLY A 132 -1.58 11.22 21.57
N ARG A 133 -0.70 10.24 21.30
CA ARG A 133 0.21 10.26 20.15
C ARG A 133 -0.48 9.81 18.88
N LEU A 134 -0.09 10.40 17.75
CA LEU A 134 -0.70 10.08 16.46
C LEU A 134 -0.13 8.75 15.96
N GLN A 135 -0.96 7.71 15.81
CA GLN A 135 -0.50 6.40 15.36
C GLN A 135 -0.74 6.16 13.87
N THR A 136 -1.86 6.62 13.34
CA THR A 136 -2.24 6.36 11.94
C THR A 136 -3.04 7.52 11.38
N VAL A 137 -2.71 7.93 10.16
CA VAL A 137 -3.51 8.83 9.33
C VAL A 137 -3.98 8.08 8.09
N THR A 138 -5.27 8.20 7.80
CA THR A 138 -5.87 7.61 6.61
C THR A 138 -6.39 8.70 5.68
N LEU A 139 -5.98 8.67 4.41
CA LEU A 139 -6.51 9.50 3.34
C LEU A 139 -7.31 8.64 2.37
N GLY A 140 -8.54 9.04 2.07
CA GLY A 140 -9.42 8.29 1.16
C GLY A 140 -10.18 7.13 1.81
N LYS A 141 -11.07 6.52 1.03
CA LYS A 141 -12.01 5.49 1.48
C LYS A 141 -11.44 4.08 1.31
N LYS A 142 -11.82 3.17 2.22
CA LYS A 142 -11.39 1.76 2.20
C LYS A 142 -11.78 1.00 0.91
N SER A 143 -12.89 1.39 0.26
CA SER A 143 -13.38 0.78 -0.98
C SER A 143 -12.78 1.37 -2.25
N GLY A 144 -11.85 2.33 -2.14
CA GLY A 144 -11.19 3.00 -3.25
C GLY A 144 -9.69 3.09 -3.04
N ASN A 145 -9.07 4.10 -3.64
CA ASN A 145 -7.67 4.40 -3.40
C ASN A 145 -7.51 5.02 -2.01
N GLN A 146 -6.52 4.53 -1.27
CA GLN A 146 -6.30 4.91 0.12
C GLN A 146 -4.81 5.13 0.37
N THR A 147 -4.48 6.17 1.14
CA THR A 147 -3.16 6.33 1.77
C THR A 147 -3.27 6.00 3.24
N LEU A 148 -2.31 5.25 3.75
CA LEU A 148 -2.12 5.05 5.17
C LEU A 148 -0.72 5.54 5.53
N ILE A 149 -0.64 6.36 6.56
CA ILE A 149 0.63 6.80 7.14
C ILE A 149 0.59 6.38 8.60
N TYR A 150 1.46 5.48 9.01
CA TYR A 150 1.37 4.90 10.35
C TYR A 150 2.72 4.51 10.94
N ASP A 151 2.78 4.49 12.27
CA ASP A 151 3.88 3.89 13.01
C ASP A 151 3.85 2.36 12.83
N ARG A 152 4.89 1.82 12.19
CA ARG A 152 5.00 0.39 11.89
C ARG A 152 5.21 -0.45 13.15
N GLY A 153 5.93 0.07 14.14
CA GLY A 153 6.21 -0.60 15.40
C GLY A 153 4.92 -0.79 16.21
N GLU A 154 4.16 0.29 16.38
CA GLU A 154 2.86 0.24 17.06
C GLU A 154 1.88 -0.66 16.31
N LYS A 155 1.89 -0.64 14.96
CA LYS A 155 1.03 -1.52 14.17
C LYS A 155 1.36 -3.01 14.35
N ARG A 156 2.63 -3.37 14.54
CA ARG A 156 3.07 -4.74 14.81
C ARG A 156 2.67 -5.18 16.21
N LYS A 157 2.91 -4.32 17.20
CA LYS A 157 2.51 -4.51 18.59
C LYS A 157 1.01 -4.77 18.70
N SER A 158 0.18 -3.98 18.01
CA SER A 158 -1.27 -4.15 17.99
C SER A 158 -1.74 -5.47 17.34
N LYS A 159 -0.86 -6.15 16.59
CA LYS A 159 -1.12 -7.45 15.96
C LYS A 159 -0.50 -8.62 16.73
N GLY A 160 0.12 -8.37 17.89
CA GLY A 160 0.88 -9.37 18.63
C GLY A 160 2.09 -9.90 17.86
N GLN A 161 2.61 -9.13 16.88
CA GLN A 161 3.80 -9.52 16.14
C GLN A 161 5.06 -9.15 16.94
N PRO A 162 6.11 -9.98 16.91
CA PRO A 162 7.34 -9.68 17.62
C PRO A 162 7.97 -8.40 17.06
N PHE A 163 8.67 -7.68 17.93
CA PHE A 163 9.39 -6.46 17.59
C PHE A 163 10.69 -6.80 16.85
N LEU A 164 10.56 -7.38 15.66
CA LEU A 164 11.68 -7.72 14.78
C LEU A 164 11.74 -6.69 13.65
N GLY A 165 12.68 -5.75 13.74
CA GLY A 165 12.98 -4.77 12.70
C GLY A 165 12.96 -3.32 13.16
N LYS A 166 13.27 -2.41 12.23
CA LYS A 166 13.40 -0.98 12.51
C LYS A 166 12.05 -0.35 12.86
N VAL A 167 12.03 0.43 13.95
CA VAL A 167 10.94 1.37 14.24
C VAL A 167 10.93 2.44 13.17
N GLY A 168 9.75 2.89 12.79
CA GLY A 168 9.63 3.93 11.80
C GLY A 168 8.21 4.11 11.31
N VAL A 169 8.07 5.10 10.45
CA VAL A 169 6.83 5.43 9.77
C VAL A 169 6.77 4.70 8.45
N ARG A 170 5.60 4.15 8.14
CA ARG A 170 5.28 3.59 6.82
C ARG A 170 4.25 4.47 6.13
N VAL A 171 4.55 4.85 4.89
CA VAL A 171 3.60 5.46 3.95
C VAL A 171 3.16 4.39 2.97
N GLU A 172 1.89 3.97 3.03
CA GLU A 172 1.32 2.90 2.22
C GLU A 172 0.23 3.46 1.30
N ARG A 173 0.32 3.13 0.02
CA ARG A 173 -0.69 3.42 -1.00
C ARG A 173 -1.39 2.13 -1.38
N ARG A 174 -2.69 2.06 -1.07
CA ARG A 174 -3.58 1.00 -1.53
C ARG A 174 -4.31 1.48 -2.75
N ILE A 175 -4.10 0.80 -3.86
CA ILE A 175 -4.69 1.12 -5.13
C ILE A 175 -5.65 -0.01 -5.48
N THR A 176 -6.90 0.34 -5.72
CA THR A 176 -7.93 -0.58 -6.19
C THR A 176 -8.47 -0.07 -7.51
N LYS A 177 -9.19 -0.92 -8.25
CA LYS A 177 -9.83 -0.54 -9.52
C LYS A 177 -8.82 0.01 -10.54
N LEU A 178 -7.71 -0.70 -10.74
CA LEU A 178 -6.66 -0.37 -11.71
C LEU A 178 -7.11 -0.54 -13.19
N GLY A 179 -8.42 -0.54 -13.48
CA GLY A 179 -8.94 -0.56 -14.84
C GLY A 179 -8.46 -1.73 -15.70
N ASN A 180 -8.44 -2.95 -15.14
CA ASN A 180 -7.93 -4.15 -15.81
C ASN A 180 -6.46 -4.04 -16.23
N SER A 181 -5.63 -3.28 -15.50
CA SER A 181 -4.20 -3.19 -15.76
C SER A 181 -3.56 -4.58 -15.72
N PRO A 182 -2.92 -5.02 -16.81
CA PRO A 182 -2.24 -6.31 -16.84
C PRO A 182 -1.03 -6.29 -15.91
N VAL A 183 -0.70 -7.44 -15.35
CA VAL A 183 0.45 -7.61 -14.44
C VAL A 183 1.75 -7.16 -15.11
N SER A 184 1.94 -7.48 -16.39
CA SER A 184 3.10 -7.05 -17.20
C SER A 184 3.33 -5.53 -17.27
N LYS A 185 2.30 -4.70 -17.03
CA LYS A 185 2.43 -3.24 -17.07
C LYS A 185 2.79 -2.61 -15.72
N ILE A 186 2.95 -3.40 -14.66
CA ILE A 186 3.20 -2.88 -13.30
C ILE A 186 4.41 -1.95 -13.21
N ALA A 187 5.48 -2.20 -13.96
CA ALA A 187 6.68 -1.36 -14.00
C ALA A 187 6.40 0.06 -14.52
N SER A 188 5.38 0.22 -15.37
CA SER A 188 4.97 1.50 -15.98
C SER A 188 3.97 2.30 -15.15
N PHE A 189 3.64 1.84 -13.93
CA PHE A 189 2.67 2.54 -13.10
C PHE A 189 3.17 3.93 -12.70
N LYS A 190 2.26 4.91 -12.79
CA LYS A 190 2.52 6.27 -12.31
C LYS A 190 2.79 6.24 -10.80
N ASN A 191 3.74 7.05 -10.34
CA ASN A 191 4.07 7.18 -8.93
C ASN A 191 2.83 7.55 -8.09
N PRO A 192 2.32 6.65 -7.23
CA PRO A 192 1.12 6.92 -6.46
C PRO A 192 1.37 7.85 -5.26
N PHE A 193 2.64 8.16 -4.96
CA PHE A 193 3.06 8.99 -3.83
C PHE A 193 3.31 10.45 -4.22
N ALA A 194 3.39 10.79 -5.51
CA ALA A 194 3.70 12.14 -6.01
C ALA A 194 2.75 13.25 -5.51
N THR A 195 1.54 12.89 -5.08
CA THR A 195 0.54 13.85 -4.56
C THR A 195 0.62 14.07 -3.05
N ILE A 196 1.46 13.33 -2.33
CA ILE A 196 1.64 13.46 -0.89
C ILE A 196 2.76 14.48 -0.65
N THR A 197 2.50 15.44 0.21
CA THR A 197 3.51 16.39 0.68
C THR A 197 3.66 16.24 2.19
N LEU A 198 4.88 15.90 2.62
CA LEU A 198 5.28 15.88 4.02
C LEU A 198 6.19 17.08 4.26
N LEU A 199 6.05 17.73 5.41
CA LEU A 199 6.94 18.80 5.86
C LEU A 199 7.60 18.36 7.15
N GLU A 200 8.88 18.66 7.32
CA GLU A 200 9.57 18.40 8.60
C GLU A 200 9.14 19.40 9.68
N LYS A 201 8.97 20.66 9.29
CA LYS A 201 8.54 21.75 10.18
C LYS A 201 7.72 22.79 9.41
N ILE A 202 7.01 23.65 10.14
CA ILE A 202 6.37 24.82 9.54
C ILE A 202 7.49 25.77 9.09
N PRO A 203 7.48 26.23 7.82
CA PRO A 203 8.49 27.17 7.33
C PRO A 203 8.31 28.56 7.96
N PRO A 204 9.25 29.48 7.73
CA PRO A 204 9.05 30.90 8.04
C PRO A 204 7.81 31.46 7.35
N LEU A 205 7.39 32.66 7.76
CA LEU A 205 6.29 33.42 7.17
C LEU A 205 6.38 33.46 5.62
N PRO A 206 5.27 33.27 4.88
CA PRO A 206 5.26 33.48 3.43
C PRO A 206 5.71 34.89 3.06
N PRO A 207 6.59 35.09 2.06
CA PRO A 207 7.08 36.42 1.69
C PRO A 207 5.98 37.44 1.37
N VAL A 208 4.89 36.99 0.74
CA VAL A 208 3.73 37.82 0.39
C VAL A 208 3.03 38.40 1.63
N GLU A 209 3.11 37.72 2.76
CA GLU A 209 2.51 38.11 4.05
C GLU A 209 3.50 38.89 4.93
N ALA A 210 4.75 39.08 4.50
CA ALA A 210 5.77 39.77 5.30
C ALA A 210 5.60 41.30 5.35
N THR A 211 4.70 41.85 4.54
CA THR A 211 4.54 43.29 4.29
C THR A 211 3.77 44.04 5.37
N SER A 212 2.96 43.36 6.20
CA SER A 212 2.15 44.02 7.23
C SER A 212 2.22 43.32 8.59
N LYS A 213 2.13 44.09 9.68
CA LYS A 213 2.09 43.56 11.06
C LYS A 213 0.93 42.56 11.27
N PRO A 214 -0.32 42.85 10.85
CA PRO A 214 -1.42 41.90 10.99
C PRO A 214 -1.17 40.56 10.29
N ALA A 215 -0.52 40.56 9.13
CA ALA A 215 -0.20 39.32 8.42
C ALA A 215 0.80 38.43 9.19
N LYS A 216 1.80 39.05 9.83
CA LYS A 216 2.75 38.34 10.73
C LYS A 216 2.02 37.68 11.91
N GLU A 217 1.10 38.41 12.54
CA GLU A 217 0.30 37.92 13.67
C GLU A 217 -0.61 36.76 13.26
N HIS A 218 -1.26 36.85 12.09
CA HIS A 218 -2.09 35.76 11.57
C HIS A 218 -1.28 34.49 11.29
N TRP A 219 -0.08 34.61 10.74
CA TRP A 219 0.79 33.44 10.54
C TRP A 219 1.22 32.82 11.85
N GLN A 220 1.55 33.62 12.87
CA GLN A 220 1.89 33.13 14.19
C GLN A 220 0.70 32.36 14.80
N LEU A 221 -0.50 32.93 14.76
CA LEU A 221 -1.73 32.26 15.18
C LEU A 221 -2.00 30.97 14.40
N PHE A 222 -1.71 30.96 13.10
CA PHE A 222 -1.78 29.74 12.28
C PHE A 222 -0.77 28.69 12.77
N CYS A 223 0.49 29.06 13.03
CA CYS A 223 1.50 28.13 13.54
C CYS A 223 1.09 27.53 14.89
N ASP A 224 0.56 28.34 15.79
CA ASP A 224 0.06 27.88 17.08
C ASP A 224 -1.17 26.98 16.93
N SER A 225 -2.06 27.31 16.00
CA SER A 225 -3.17 26.44 15.62
C SER A 225 -2.67 25.08 15.09
N VAL A 226 -1.66 25.05 14.22
CA VAL A 226 -1.09 23.78 13.71
C VAL A 226 -0.58 22.90 14.86
N ARG A 227 0.07 23.47 15.87
CA ARG A 227 0.55 22.72 17.05
C ARG A 227 -0.57 22.05 17.83
N VAL A 228 -1.75 22.69 17.92
CA VAL A 228 -2.89 22.19 18.69
C VAL A 228 -3.78 21.24 17.87
N ARG A 229 -4.11 21.61 16.63
CA ARG A 229 -5.13 20.91 15.83
C ARG A 229 -4.63 20.24 14.55
N GLN A 230 -3.32 20.26 14.31
CA GLN A 230 -2.67 19.75 13.09
C GLN A 230 -2.93 20.61 11.85
N LEU A 231 -2.04 20.45 10.86
CA LEU A 231 -1.97 21.31 9.68
C LEU A 231 -3.28 21.41 8.90
N THR A 232 -3.91 20.27 8.58
CA THR A 232 -5.15 20.25 7.79
C THR A 232 -6.30 21.00 8.46
N ASN A 233 -6.44 20.87 9.78
CA ASN A 233 -7.54 21.51 10.50
C ASN A 233 -7.25 23.01 10.74
N ALA A 234 -5.97 23.38 10.92
CA ALA A 234 -5.56 24.77 11.00
C ALA A 234 -5.81 25.52 9.68
N LEU A 235 -5.56 24.86 8.54
CA LEU A 235 -5.89 25.41 7.21
C LEU A 235 -7.40 25.56 7.00
N ALA A 236 -8.23 24.71 7.61
CA ALA A 236 -9.68 24.75 7.42
C ALA A 236 -10.35 25.95 8.12
N VAL A 237 -9.71 26.56 9.12
CA VAL A 237 -10.31 27.66 9.91
C VAL A 237 -9.87 29.06 9.48
N ILE A 238 -8.99 29.16 8.49
CA ILE A 238 -8.60 30.43 7.86
C ILE A 238 -9.37 30.65 6.56
N SER A 239 -9.41 31.90 6.07
CA SER A 239 -10.08 32.26 4.82
C SER A 239 -9.50 31.51 3.62
N ASP A 240 -10.27 31.36 2.54
CA ASP A 240 -9.87 30.59 1.37
C ASP A 240 -8.68 31.23 0.63
N GLU A 241 -8.59 32.56 0.62
CA GLU A 241 -7.45 33.30 0.04
C GLU A 241 -6.16 32.95 0.79
N ARG A 242 -6.17 33.08 2.13
CA ARG A 242 -5.01 32.75 2.97
C ARG A 242 -4.68 31.28 2.91
N ARG A 243 -5.69 30.39 2.89
CA ARG A 243 -5.49 28.96 2.72
C ARG A 243 -4.72 28.67 1.43
N THR A 244 -5.06 29.33 0.33
CA THR A 244 -4.37 29.17 -0.95
C THR A 244 -2.91 29.63 -0.86
N ILE A 245 -2.66 30.81 -0.29
CA ILE A 245 -1.29 31.35 -0.07
C ILE A 245 -0.47 30.40 0.79
N TYR A 246 -1.01 29.98 1.94
CA TYR A 246 -0.30 29.16 2.91
C TYR A 246 -0.01 27.77 2.35
N ARG A 247 -0.98 27.14 1.67
CA ARG A 247 -0.76 25.84 1.02
C ARG A 247 0.32 25.91 -0.06
N LYS A 248 0.34 26.98 -0.89
CA LYS A 248 1.37 27.18 -1.90
C LYS A 248 2.75 27.30 -1.26
N HIS A 249 2.88 28.11 -0.22
CA HIS A 249 4.13 28.30 0.53
C HIS A 249 4.61 27.01 1.20
N LEU A 250 3.72 26.29 1.89
CA LEU A 250 4.02 25.02 2.54
C LEU A 250 4.48 23.96 1.54
N LYS A 251 3.86 23.89 0.35
CA LYS A 251 4.26 22.93 -0.69
C LYS A 251 5.68 23.15 -1.20
N GLN A 252 6.19 24.38 -1.15
CA GLN A 252 7.58 24.71 -1.52
C GLN A 252 8.61 24.29 -0.47
N HIS A 253 8.15 23.93 0.74
CA HIS A 253 8.98 23.52 1.87
C HIS A 253 8.73 22.05 2.23
N ALA A 254 8.59 21.20 1.22
CA ALA A 254 8.51 19.76 1.41
C ALA A 254 9.77 19.24 2.12
N ALA A 255 9.61 18.20 2.95
CA ALA A 255 10.71 17.62 3.69
C ALA A 255 11.78 17.07 2.72
N PRO A 256 13.07 17.40 2.89
CA PRO A 256 14.12 16.98 1.94
C PRO A 256 14.23 15.46 1.77
N TRP A 257 13.94 14.70 2.83
CA TRP A 257 13.94 13.23 2.81
C TRP A 257 12.71 12.63 2.12
N TRP A 258 11.66 13.43 1.88
CA TRP A 258 10.45 13.00 1.17
C TRP A 258 10.53 13.43 -0.30
N ASN A 259 11.25 12.64 -1.10
CA ASN A 259 11.31 12.77 -2.55
C ASN A 259 10.67 11.54 -3.22
N PRO A 260 9.33 11.49 -3.31
CA PRO A 260 8.63 10.30 -3.79
C PRO A 260 9.01 9.94 -5.22
N ASP A 261 9.34 10.91 -6.08
CA ASP A 261 9.71 10.64 -7.46
C ASP A 261 11.11 10.01 -7.57
N ALA A 262 12.08 10.52 -6.81
CA ALA A 262 13.41 9.90 -6.74
C ALA A 262 13.39 8.51 -6.10
N ILE A 263 12.52 8.26 -5.10
CA ILE A 263 12.34 6.91 -4.56
C ILE A 263 11.69 6.00 -5.63
N TRP A 264 10.70 6.53 -6.37
CA TRP A 264 9.97 5.77 -7.38
C TRP A 264 10.82 5.35 -8.59
N THR A 265 11.94 6.01 -8.87
CA THR A 265 12.86 5.55 -9.94
C THR A 265 13.43 4.15 -9.69
N HIS A 266 13.46 3.70 -8.43
CA HIS A 266 13.91 2.35 -8.05
C HIS A 266 12.82 1.28 -8.20
N TRP A 267 11.59 1.67 -8.55
CA TRP A 267 10.45 0.76 -8.68
C TRP A 267 10.70 -0.41 -9.65
N PRO A 268 11.25 -0.21 -10.87
CA PRO A 268 11.50 -1.32 -11.79
C PRO A 268 12.51 -2.33 -11.25
N VAL A 269 13.60 -1.86 -10.63
CA VAL A 269 14.64 -2.71 -10.03
C VAL A 269 14.05 -3.58 -8.92
N MET A 270 13.23 -2.98 -8.04
CA MET A 270 12.58 -3.69 -6.94
C MET A 270 11.60 -4.77 -7.44
N LEU A 271 10.92 -4.53 -8.57
CA LEU A 271 10.07 -5.55 -9.20
C LEU A 271 10.87 -6.71 -9.80
N GLU A 272 12.06 -6.43 -10.33
CA GLU A 272 12.96 -7.44 -10.87
C GLU A 272 13.56 -8.31 -9.76
N GLU A 273 14.05 -7.70 -8.68
CA GLU A 273 14.60 -8.40 -7.50
C GLU A 273 13.57 -9.33 -6.83
N MET A 274 12.28 -8.96 -6.85
CA MET A 274 11.20 -9.80 -6.35
C MET A 274 10.73 -10.86 -7.36
N ILE A 275 11.41 -11.02 -8.50
CA ILE A 275 11.03 -11.91 -9.61
C ILE A 275 9.59 -11.67 -10.08
N PHE A 276 9.12 -10.44 -9.96
CA PHE A 276 7.78 -10.06 -10.42
C PHE A 276 7.78 -9.82 -11.93
N THR A 277 8.89 -9.27 -12.46
CA THR A 277 9.11 -9.01 -13.88
C THR A 277 10.31 -9.75 -14.47
N GLY A 278 11.17 -10.35 -13.64
CA GLY A 278 12.30 -11.16 -14.10
C GLY A 278 11.84 -12.47 -14.76
N LYS A 279 12.63 -13.00 -15.70
CA LYS A 279 12.42 -14.39 -16.16
C LYS A 279 12.82 -15.32 -15.03
N LEU A 280 11.92 -16.21 -14.65
CA LEU A 280 12.29 -17.34 -13.81
C LEU A 280 13.23 -18.25 -14.62
N PRO A 281 14.20 -18.91 -13.97
CA PRO A 281 15.05 -19.88 -14.65
C PRO A 281 14.17 -20.93 -15.33
N LEU A 282 14.46 -21.24 -16.59
CA LEU A 282 13.82 -22.35 -17.29
C LEU A 282 14.21 -23.63 -16.54
N MET A 283 13.21 -24.34 -16.02
CA MET A 283 13.38 -25.70 -15.50
C MET A 283 13.37 -26.71 -16.64
#